data_AF-A0A2L2WR53-F1
#
_entry.id   AF-A0A2L2WR53-F1
#
_cell.length_a   1.000
_cell.length_b   1.000
_cell.length_c   1.000
_cell.angle_alpha   90.00
_cell.angle_beta   90.00
_cell.angle_gamma   90.00
#
_symmetry.space_group_name_H-M   'P 1'
#
loop_
_entity.id
_entity.type
_entity.pdbx_description
1 polymer ?
#
loop_
_entity_poly.entity_id
_entity_poly.type
_entity_poly.pdbx_seq_one_letter_code
_entity_poly.pdbx_strand_id
1 'polypeptide(L)'
;MQNRLWQADWSGMIEDGQSSKRPTRAIAAYHAIGLVQTGQLLENMFDIPYDFPDSPVRNTEGQNEYNLFEMDCNFYAGLTNAAYRCGMDHIVMNGPSLYYLKRMALCAILNNEENLADKYLALIGKTPFENDFVEKYKPMVSDRNLVEADDELARVLSLTPMESHFEQQYMQPAFLGYNAGLTRGSNPTLETAIAARLYSKDLSTCYDLIQSYKQLHNGVLPQPLQQVLTIMAQKNPIIQQAFPDIVNSQEMTLQSFFTAAKPIIDERAQASAGKSDKEKRRLRDVYNAKMREQLKADWLGTYYYYYYCENNDQDQIRPATKNENGGVN
;
A
#
# COMPACT_ATOMS: atom_id res chain seq x y z
N MET A 1 -5.91 1.99 -15.03
CA MET A 1 -4.78 2.09 -14.09
C MET A 1 -3.43 1.67 -14.68
N GLN A 2 -3.16 0.41 -15.03
CA GLN A 2 -1.84 0.02 -15.62
C GLN A 2 -1.45 0.83 -16.86
N ASN A 3 -2.40 1.14 -17.75
CA ASN A 3 -2.11 1.99 -18.91
C ASN A 3 -1.76 3.44 -18.50
N ARG A 4 -2.44 3.99 -17.50
CA ARG A 4 -2.14 5.34 -16.97
C ARG A 4 -0.78 5.39 -16.30
N LEU A 5 -0.40 4.31 -15.62
CA LEU A 5 0.92 4.14 -15.03
C LEU A 5 2.02 4.26 -16.09
N TRP A 6 1.88 3.59 -17.23
CA TRP A 6 2.84 3.71 -18.34
C TRP A 6 2.85 5.08 -19.02
N GLN A 7 1.77 5.85 -18.87
CA GLN A 7 1.67 7.22 -19.36
C GLN A 7 2.12 8.26 -18.31
N ALA A 8 2.58 7.81 -17.14
CA ALA A 8 2.87 8.65 -15.98
C ALA A 8 1.69 9.57 -15.57
N ASP A 9 0.45 9.14 -15.84
CA ASP A 9 -0.78 9.84 -15.46
C ASP A 9 -1.16 9.50 -14.01
N TRP A 10 -0.38 10.03 -13.08
CA TRP A 10 -0.53 9.78 -11.64
C TRP A 10 -1.85 10.32 -11.09
N SER A 11 -2.24 11.52 -11.53
CA SER A 11 -3.51 12.15 -11.11
C SER A 11 -4.71 11.33 -11.58
N GLY A 12 -4.72 10.87 -12.83
CA GLY A 12 -5.78 10.00 -13.33
C GLY A 12 -5.85 8.66 -12.60
N MET A 13 -4.72 8.13 -12.10
CA MET A 13 -4.73 6.95 -11.22
C MET A 13 -5.36 7.24 -9.85
N ILE A 14 -5.14 8.42 -9.28
CA ILE A 14 -5.78 8.83 -8.02
C ILE A 14 -7.30 8.93 -8.22
N GLU A 15 -7.74 9.61 -9.29
CA GLU A 15 -9.15 9.77 -9.65
C GLU A 15 -9.86 8.44 -9.94
N ASP A 16 -9.21 7.53 -10.68
CA ASP A 16 -9.73 6.17 -10.94
C ASP A 16 -9.93 5.41 -9.61
N GLY A 17 -9.06 5.63 -8.62
CA GLY A 17 -9.14 5.00 -7.30
C GLY A 17 -10.33 5.55 -6.48
N GLN A 18 -10.41 6.88 -6.37
CA GLN A 18 -11.45 7.58 -5.61
C GLN A 18 -12.85 7.42 -6.20
N SER A 19 -12.97 7.31 -7.53
CA SER A 19 -14.25 7.07 -8.22
C SER A 19 -14.78 5.64 -8.07
N SER A 20 -13.94 4.70 -7.60
CA SER A 20 -14.34 3.31 -7.43
C SER A 20 -15.21 3.11 -6.19
N LYS A 21 -16.46 2.69 -6.41
CA LYS A 21 -17.43 2.45 -5.31
C LYS A 21 -16.97 1.36 -4.33
N ARG A 22 -16.28 0.34 -4.85
CA ARG A 22 -15.74 -0.81 -4.11
C ARG A 22 -14.43 -1.27 -4.76
N PRO A 23 -13.29 -0.66 -4.40
CA PRO A 23 -12.01 -0.96 -5.05
C PRO A 23 -11.55 -2.38 -4.74
N THR A 24 -10.86 -2.99 -5.70
CA THR A 24 -10.12 -4.25 -5.48
C THR A 24 -8.75 -3.95 -4.87
N ARG A 25 -8.00 -4.99 -4.46
CA ARG A 25 -6.63 -4.80 -3.94
C ARG A 25 -5.73 -4.14 -4.97
N ALA A 26 -5.89 -4.52 -6.24
CA ALA A 26 -5.15 -3.91 -7.34
C ALA A 26 -5.47 -2.41 -7.50
N ILE A 27 -6.74 -2.01 -7.40
CA ILE A 27 -7.13 -0.59 -7.48
C ILE A 27 -6.50 0.20 -6.33
N ALA A 28 -6.55 -0.32 -5.10
CA ALA A 28 -5.93 0.33 -3.95
C ALA A 28 -4.40 0.42 -4.07
N ALA A 29 -3.76 -0.62 -4.60
CA ALA A 29 -2.32 -0.64 -4.84
C ALA A 29 -1.88 0.41 -5.87
N TYR A 30 -2.59 0.51 -6.99
CA TYR A 30 -2.32 1.53 -8.01
C TYR A 30 -2.66 2.95 -7.54
N HIS A 31 -3.73 3.13 -6.77
CA HIS A 31 -4.02 4.39 -6.10
C HIS A 31 -2.85 4.83 -5.20
N ALA A 32 -2.31 3.91 -4.38
CA ALA A 32 -1.15 4.20 -3.54
C ALA A 32 0.11 4.56 -4.34
N ILE A 33 0.36 3.91 -5.48
CA ILE A 33 1.47 4.29 -6.39
C ILE A 33 1.29 5.73 -6.87
N GLY A 34 0.09 6.11 -7.32
CA GLY A 34 -0.21 7.48 -7.73
C GLY A 34 0.08 8.49 -6.63
N LEU A 35 -0.36 8.20 -5.40
CA LEU A 35 -0.11 9.05 -4.24
C LEU A 35 1.37 9.15 -3.85
N VAL A 36 2.16 8.08 -3.99
CA VAL A 36 3.62 8.11 -3.75
C VAL A 36 4.32 9.03 -4.75
N GLN A 37 3.91 8.99 -6.02
CA GLN A 37 4.49 9.81 -7.09
C GLN A 37 4.11 11.28 -6.96
N THR A 38 2.91 11.59 -6.44
CA THR A 38 2.47 12.98 -6.24
C THR A 38 2.76 13.55 -4.84
N GLY A 39 3.30 12.75 -3.92
CA GLY A 39 3.60 13.18 -2.54
C GLY A 39 2.38 13.34 -1.65
N GLN A 40 1.25 12.70 -1.98
CA GLN A 40 -0.04 12.82 -1.28
C GLN A 40 -0.39 11.58 -0.45
N LEU A 41 0.55 10.66 -0.24
CA LEU A 41 0.29 9.37 0.39
C LEU A 41 -0.31 9.50 1.79
N LEU A 42 0.27 10.33 2.66
CA LEU A 42 -0.20 10.48 4.04
C LEU A 42 -1.46 11.34 4.17
N GLU A 43 -1.88 12.01 3.10
CA GLU A 43 -3.07 12.84 3.06
C GLU A 43 -4.28 12.01 2.60
N ASN A 44 -4.13 11.32 1.46
CA ASN A 44 -5.27 10.81 0.69
C ASN A 44 -5.35 9.28 0.64
N MET A 45 -4.46 8.55 1.34
CA MET A 45 -4.49 7.07 1.32
C MET A 45 -5.85 6.50 1.77
N PHE A 46 -6.54 7.16 2.71
CA PHE A 46 -7.79 6.66 3.29
C PHE A 46 -9.06 7.15 2.58
N ASP A 47 -8.93 7.85 1.45
CA ASP A 47 -10.05 8.34 0.66
C ASP A 47 -10.81 7.22 -0.08
N ILE A 48 -10.21 6.03 -0.12
CA ILE A 48 -10.82 4.84 -0.71
C ILE A 48 -11.24 3.83 0.37
N PRO A 49 -12.33 3.05 0.13
CA PRO A 49 -12.68 1.94 1.01
C PRO A 49 -11.65 0.80 0.94
N TYR A 50 -11.40 0.12 2.06
CA TYR A 50 -10.49 -1.03 2.13
C TYR A 50 -11.23 -2.37 2.36
N ASP A 51 -12.55 -2.38 2.16
CA ASP A 51 -13.39 -3.58 2.06
C ASP A 51 -13.25 -4.17 0.65
N PHE A 52 -12.17 -4.94 0.47
CA PHE A 52 -11.90 -5.61 -0.78
C PHE A 52 -12.93 -6.72 -1.02
N PRO A 53 -13.59 -6.74 -2.20
CA PRO A 53 -14.43 -7.85 -2.56
C PRO A 53 -13.60 -9.13 -2.68
N ASP A 54 -14.23 -10.29 -2.46
CA ASP A 54 -13.62 -11.56 -2.82
C ASP A 54 -13.30 -11.54 -4.31
N SER A 55 -12.08 -11.95 -4.66
CA SER A 55 -11.66 -11.90 -6.06
C SER A 55 -12.50 -12.90 -6.86
N PRO A 56 -13.20 -12.46 -7.93
CA PRO A 56 -13.92 -13.38 -8.80
C PRO A 56 -12.96 -14.21 -9.66
N VAL A 57 -11.68 -13.83 -9.70
CA VAL A 57 -10.64 -14.53 -10.45
C VAL A 57 -10.24 -15.78 -9.67
N ARG A 58 -10.74 -16.94 -10.13
CA ARG A 58 -10.20 -18.24 -9.71
C ARG A 58 -8.76 -18.36 -10.16
N ASN A 59 -7.81 -18.00 -9.30
CA ASN A 59 -6.43 -18.38 -9.54
C ASN A 59 -6.26 -19.85 -9.15
N THR A 60 -5.87 -20.69 -10.13
CA THR A 60 -5.45 -22.08 -9.90
C THR A 60 -4.24 -22.20 -8.97
N GLU A 61 -3.51 -21.11 -8.75
CA GLU A 61 -2.28 -21.05 -7.95
C GLU A 61 -2.52 -20.58 -6.51
N GLY A 62 -3.76 -20.29 -6.11
CA GLY A 62 -4.08 -19.85 -4.74
C GLY A 62 -3.48 -18.49 -4.34
N GLN A 63 -2.82 -17.79 -5.25
CA GLN A 63 -2.36 -16.42 -5.08
C GLN A 63 -3.47 -15.47 -5.50
N ASN A 64 -3.92 -14.64 -4.56
CA ASN A 64 -4.90 -13.57 -4.83
C ASN A 64 -4.36 -12.58 -5.87
N GLU A 65 -5.12 -11.52 -6.18
CA GLU A 65 -4.81 -10.46 -7.17
C GLU A 65 -3.40 -9.83 -7.12
N TYR A 66 -2.56 -10.15 -6.12
CA TYR A 66 -1.18 -9.67 -5.94
C TYR A 66 -0.32 -9.84 -7.20
N ASN A 67 -0.47 -10.94 -7.93
CA ASN A 67 0.21 -11.21 -9.20
C ASN A 67 -0.02 -10.13 -10.27
N LEU A 68 -1.07 -9.32 -10.14
CA LEU A 68 -1.37 -8.26 -11.10
C LEU A 68 -0.58 -6.97 -10.86
N PHE A 69 -0.15 -6.70 -9.63
CA PHE A 69 0.38 -5.39 -9.24
C PHE A 69 1.66 -5.44 -8.40
N GLU A 70 2.04 -6.61 -7.86
CA GLU A 70 3.18 -6.73 -6.95
C GLU A 70 4.50 -6.26 -7.57
N MET A 71 4.73 -6.57 -8.85
CA MET A 71 5.90 -6.09 -9.59
C MET A 71 5.98 -4.55 -9.59
N ASP A 72 4.88 -3.88 -9.95
CA ASP A 72 4.84 -2.41 -9.98
C ASP A 72 4.98 -1.84 -8.56
N CYS A 73 4.31 -2.41 -7.57
CA CYS A 73 4.43 -1.96 -6.18
C CYS A 73 5.84 -2.10 -5.63
N ASN A 74 6.53 -3.21 -5.92
CA ASN A 74 7.92 -3.40 -5.55
C ASN A 74 8.81 -2.36 -6.26
N PHE A 75 8.58 -2.10 -7.55
CA PHE A 75 9.34 -1.10 -8.30
C PHE A 75 9.18 0.29 -7.70
N TYR A 76 7.95 0.76 -7.49
CA TYR A 76 7.68 2.09 -6.92
C TYR A 76 7.97 2.19 -5.42
N ALA A 77 8.23 1.08 -4.73
CA ALA A 77 8.79 1.06 -3.37
C ALA A 77 10.33 1.11 -3.34
N GLY A 78 11.00 1.21 -4.50
CA GLY A 78 12.46 1.20 -4.60
C GLY A 78 13.08 -0.20 -4.54
N LEU A 79 12.28 -1.27 -4.53
CA LEU A 79 12.72 -2.66 -4.45
C LEU A 79 12.91 -3.25 -5.87
N THR A 80 13.85 -2.68 -6.63
CA THR A 80 14.10 -3.03 -8.05
C THR A 80 14.37 -4.51 -8.26
N ASN A 81 15.12 -5.16 -7.37
CA ASN A 81 15.43 -6.59 -7.46
C ASN A 81 14.19 -7.47 -7.22
N ALA A 82 13.34 -7.11 -6.26
CA ALA A 82 12.10 -7.82 -6.01
C ALA A 82 11.13 -7.66 -7.19
N ALA A 83 11.04 -6.44 -7.75
CA ALA A 83 10.26 -6.17 -8.96
C ALA A 83 10.77 -7.00 -10.15
N TYR A 84 12.09 -7.03 -10.37
CA TYR A 84 12.70 -7.82 -11.42
C TYR A 84 12.38 -9.32 -11.28
N ARG A 85 12.50 -9.88 -10.07
CA ARG A 85 12.14 -11.27 -9.77
C ARG A 85 10.68 -11.55 -10.10
N CYS A 86 9.75 -10.71 -9.63
CA CYS A 86 8.33 -10.84 -9.96
C CYS A 86 8.09 -10.84 -11.48
N GLY A 87 8.73 -9.92 -12.22
CA GLY A 87 8.64 -9.87 -13.67
C GLY A 87 9.16 -11.13 -14.35
N MET A 88 10.29 -11.67 -13.88
CA MET A 88 10.89 -12.90 -14.39
C MET A 88 10.00 -14.12 -14.10
N ASP A 89 9.46 -14.26 -12.88
CA ASP A 89 8.54 -15.32 -12.50
C ASP A 89 7.32 -15.32 -13.42
N HIS A 90 6.76 -14.14 -13.71
CA HIS A 90 5.65 -14.02 -14.64
C HIS A 90 5.99 -14.43 -16.07
N ILE A 91 7.16 -14.03 -16.58
CA ILE A 91 7.60 -14.44 -17.93
C ILE A 91 7.82 -15.95 -18.01
N VAL A 92 8.38 -16.57 -16.97
CA VAL A 92 8.60 -18.02 -16.93
C VAL A 92 7.27 -18.78 -16.86
N MET A 93 6.33 -18.32 -16.04
CA MET A 93 5.06 -19.01 -15.82
C MET A 93 4.05 -18.79 -16.94
N ASN A 94 3.95 -17.57 -17.46
CA ASN A 94 2.89 -17.16 -18.40
C ASN A 94 3.40 -16.85 -19.81
N GLY A 95 4.71 -16.92 -20.02
CA GLY A 95 5.37 -16.56 -21.27
C GLY A 95 5.75 -15.08 -21.36
N PRO A 96 6.57 -14.70 -22.37
CA PRO A 96 7.04 -13.34 -22.53
C PRO A 96 5.88 -12.35 -22.78
N SER A 97 5.84 -11.28 -22.01
CA SER A 97 4.96 -10.13 -22.24
C SER A 97 5.79 -8.86 -22.29
N LEU A 98 5.44 -8.00 -23.24
CA LEU A 98 6.07 -6.69 -23.42
C LEU A 98 6.00 -5.84 -22.14
N TYR A 99 4.90 -5.94 -21.41
CA TYR A 99 4.71 -5.23 -20.14
C TYR A 99 5.79 -5.60 -19.11
N TYR A 100 6.06 -6.89 -18.92
CA TYR A 100 7.10 -7.36 -18.00
C TYR A 100 8.50 -7.03 -18.52
N LEU A 101 8.75 -7.18 -19.83
CA LEU A 101 10.03 -6.82 -20.44
C LEU A 101 10.39 -5.34 -20.24
N LYS A 102 9.41 -4.43 -20.41
CA LYS A 102 9.62 -2.99 -20.14
C LYS A 102 10.01 -2.74 -18.69
N ARG A 103 9.27 -3.31 -17.73
CA ARG A 103 9.60 -3.12 -16.31
C ARG A 103 10.95 -3.71 -15.95
N MET A 104 11.29 -4.90 -16.47
CA MET A 104 12.60 -5.52 -16.26
C MET A 104 13.74 -4.70 -16.88
N ALA A 105 13.51 -4.06 -18.03
CA ALA A 105 14.48 -3.13 -18.62
C ALA A 105 14.73 -1.94 -17.68
N LEU A 106 13.68 -1.33 -17.11
CA LEU A 106 13.82 -0.25 -16.13
C LEU A 106 14.57 -0.71 -14.87
N CYS A 107 14.26 -1.91 -14.35
CA CYS A 107 14.99 -2.46 -13.20
C CYS A 107 16.48 -2.62 -13.50
N ALA A 108 16.84 -3.14 -14.69
CA ALA A 108 18.22 -3.30 -15.11
C ALA A 108 18.95 -1.94 -15.25
N ILE A 109 18.28 -0.92 -15.78
CA ILE A 109 18.82 0.46 -15.85
C ILE A 109 19.08 1.00 -14.44
N LEU A 110 18.11 0.87 -13.53
CA LEU A 110 18.25 1.36 -12.16
C LEU A 110 19.36 0.65 -11.38
N ASN A 111 19.59 -0.63 -11.66
CA ASN A 111 20.64 -1.46 -11.08
C ASN A 111 22.02 -1.29 -11.75
N ASN A 112 22.14 -0.45 -12.78
CA ASN A 112 23.37 -0.26 -13.56
C ASN A 112 23.87 -1.55 -14.27
N GLU A 113 22.93 -2.39 -14.74
CA GLU A 113 23.20 -3.64 -15.44
C GLU A 113 23.13 -3.44 -16.96
N GLU A 114 24.11 -2.73 -17.52
CA GLU A 114 24.11 -2.23 -18.90
C GLU A 114 23.79 -3.31 -19.95
N ASN A 115 24.51 -4.43 -19.92
CA ASN A 115 24.34 -5.53 -20.88
C ASN A 115 22.93 -6.13 -20.83
N LEU A 116 22.33 -6.18 -19.63
CA LEU A 116 21.01 -6.76 -19.43
C LEU A 116 19.92 -5.78 -19.90
N ALA A 117 20.05 -4.50 -19.55
CA ALA A 117 19.18 -3.44 -20.04
C ALA A 117 19.18 -3.39 -21.58
N ASP A 118 20.36 -3.44 -22.19
CA ASP A 118 20.53 -3.43 -23.64
C ASP A 118 19.85 -4.61 -24.32
N LYS A 119 19.96 -5.81 -23.73
CA LYS A 119 19.28 -6.99 -24.23
C LYS A 119 17.76 -6.81 -24.22
N TYR A 120 17.19 -6.28 -23.15
CA TYR A 120 15.74 -6.06 -23.08
C TYR A 120 15.28 -4.97 -24.04
N LEU A 121 15.97 -3.84 -24.12
CA LEU A 121 15.64 -2.77 -25.06
C LEU A 121 15.73 -3.22 -26.52
N ALA A 122 16.71 -4.07 -26.86
CA ALA A 122 16.81 -4.65 -28.19
C ALA A 122 15.67 -5.63 -28.53
N LEU A 123 15.11 -6.33 -27.54
CA LEU A 123 13.91 -7.16 -27.73
C LEU A 123 12.66 -6.29 -27.87
N ILE A 124 12.51 -5.27 -27.03
CA ILE A 124 11.39 -4.33 -27.04
C ILE A 124 11.33 -3.61 -28.39
N GLY A 125 12.46 -3.11 -28.90
CA GLY A 125 12.54 -2.39 -30.18
C GLY A 125 12.23 -3.22 -31.43
N LYS A 126 12.09 -4.55 -31.31
CA LYS A 126 11.57 -5.41 -32.40
C LYS A 126 10.04 -5.43 -32.44
N THR A 127 9.39 -4.90 -31.41
CA THR A 127 7.93 -4.88 -31.31
C THR A 127 7.39 -3.59 -31.95
N PRO A 128 6.33 -3.66 -32.77
CA PRO A 128 5.73 -2.47 -33.36
C PRO A 128 5.28 -1.46 -32.29
N PHE A 129 5.40 -0.17 -32.59
CA PHE A 129 4.96 0.96 -31.75
C PHE A 129 5.74 1.18 -30.44
N GLU A 130 6.90 0.54 -30.28
CA GLU A 130 7.70 0.61 -29.05
C GLU A 130 8.97 1.45 -29.15
N ASN A 131 9.12 2.20 -30.24
CA ASN A 131 10.29 3.05 -30.48
C ASN A 131 10.43 4.15 -29.43
N ASP A 132 9.34 4.83 -29.08
CA ASP A 132 9.36 5.93 -28.10
C ASP A 132 9.91 5.48 -26.74
N PHE A 133 9.57 4.26 -26.31
CA PHE A 133 10.10 3.68 -25.07
C PHE A 133 11.61 3.44 -25.17
N VAL A 134 12.07 2.84 -26.28
CA VAL A 134 13.50 2.56 -26.47
C VAL A 134 14.30 3.85 -26.60
N GLU A 135 13.80 4.83 -27.35
CA GLU A 135 14.45 6.13 -27.54
C GLU A 135 14.59 6.90 -26.23
N LYS A 136 13.57 6.84 -25.35
CA LYS A 136 13.63 7.45 -24.02
C LYS A 136 14.70 6.81 -23.14
N TYR A 137 14.70 5.48 -23.01
CA TYR A 137 15.49 4.79 -21.98
C TYR A 137 16.85 4.28 -22.43
N LYS A 138 17.11 4.12 -23.74
CA LYS A 138 18.40 3.67 -24.26
C LYS A 138 19.58 4.57 -23.87
N PRO A 139 19.49 5.91 -23.90
CA PRO A 139 20.57 6.78 -23.45
C PRO A 139 20.89 6.63 -21.95
N MET A 140 19.87 6.29 -21.15
CA MET A 140 19.99 6.13 -19.70
C MET A 140 20.76 4.87 -19.28
N VAL A 141 20.97 3.92 -20.20
CA VAL A 141 21.71 2.68 -19.90
C VAL A 141 23.15 2.98 -19.48
N SER A 142 23.81 3.91 -20.18
CA SER A 142 25.22 4.25 -19.96
C SER A 142 25.45 5.57 -19.22
N ASP A 143 24.40 6.35 -18.97
CA ASP A 143 24.50 7.66 -18.30
C ASP A 143 23.53 7.77 -17.13
N ARG A 144 24.09 7.66 -15.92
CA ARG A 144 23.34 7.76 -14.67
C ARG A 144 22.75 9.14 -14.44
N ASN A 145 23.35 10.20 -14.96
CA ASN A 145 22.82 11.56 -14.79
C ASN A 145 21.47 11.71 -15.48
N LEU A 146 21.26 11.01 -16.60
CA LEU A 146 19.96 11.00 -17.29
C LEU A 146 18.89 10.24 -16.51
N VAL A 147 19.27 9.22 -15.75
CA VAL A 147 18.35 8.52 -14.83
C VAL A 147 17.94 9.44 -13.69
N GLU A 148 18.91 10.18 -13.11
CA GLU A 148 18.65 11.11 -12.01
C GLU A 148 17.88 12.36 -12.46
N ALA A 149 17.91 12.69 -13.74
CA ALA A 149 17.14 13.77 -14.35
C ALA A 149 15.71 13.35 -14.78
N ASP A 150 15.40 12.05 -14.85
CA ASP A 150 14.05 11.57 -15.14
C ASP A 150 13.23 11.53 -13.84
N ASP A 151 12.12 12.27 -13.80
CA ASP A 151 11.31 12.44 -12.59
C ASP A 151 10.84 11.12 -11.97
N GLU A 152 10.43 10.15 -12.80
CA GLU A 152 9.93 8.86 -12.33
C GLU A 152 11.07 8.02 -11.76
N LEU A 153 12.16 7.85 -12.51
CA LEU A 153 13.28 7.02 -12.10
C LEU A 153 14.02 7.63 -10.91
N ALA A 154 14.19 8.94 -10.86
CA ALA A 154 14.77 9.65 -9.72
C ALA A 154 13.93 9.45 -8.46
N ARG A 155 12.59 9.50 -8.56
CA ARG A 155 11.70 9.23 -7.43
C ARG A 155 11.84 7.80 -6.92
N VAL A 156 11.87 6.82 -7.82
CA VAL A 156 12.11 5.40 -7.45
C VAL A 156 13.46 5.22 -6.77
N LEU A 157 14.52 5.82 -7.31
CA LEU A 157 15.86 5.76 -6.71
C LEU A 157 15.89 6.35 -5.30
N SER A 158 15.15 7.43 -5.06
CA SER A 158 15.07 8.06 -3.75
C SER A 158 14.48 7.17 -2.64
N LEU A 159 13.75 6.10 -3.04
CA LEU A 159 13.11 5.12 -2.15
C LEU A 159 13.95 3.85 -1.95
N THR A 160 15.09 3.73 -2.63
CA THR A 160 15.96 2.55 -2.57
C THR A 160 16.39 2.27 -1.12
N PRO A 161 16.35 1.01 -0.68
CA PRO A 161 16.84 0.63 0.65
C PRO A 161 18.28 1.06 0.91
N MET A 162 18.49 1.68 2.07
CA MET A 162 19.85 1.97 2.57
C MET A 162 20.51 0.72 3.19
N GLU A 163 19.70 -0.28 3.53
CA GLU A 163 20.14 -1.50 4.18
C GLU A 163 20.25 -2.64 3.15
N SER A 164 21.29 -3.47 3.28
CA SER A 164 21.53 -4.61 2.38
C SER A 164 20.90 -5.89 2.96
N HIS A 165 19.58 -5.99 2.85
CA HIS A 165 18.83 -7.18 3.25
C HIS A 165 18.30 -7.96 2.04
N PHE A 166 18.18 -9.28 2.19
CA PHE A 166 17.49 -10.11 1.21
C PHE A 166 15.98 -9.94 1.32
N GLU A 167 15.28 -10.04 0.18
CA GLU A 167 13.82 -9.90 0.11
C GLU A 167 13.08 -10.84 1.09
N GLN A 168 13.60 -12.06 1.31
CA GLN A 168 13.01 -13.06 2.20
C GLN A 168 13.02 -12.65 3.68
N GLN A 169 13.76 -11.59 4.04
CA GLN A 169 13.79 -11.06 5.41
C GLN A 169 12.59 -10.15 5.69
N TYR A 170 11.88 -9.69 4.66
CA TYR A 170 10.70 -8.86 4.80
C TYR A 170 9.42 -9.70 4.85
N MET A 171 8.42 -9.18 5.56
CA MET A 171 7.07 -9.75 5.50
C MET A 171 6.51 -9.62 4.09
N GLN A 172 5.78 -10.64 3.64
CA GLN A 172 5.13 -10.62 2.33
C GLN A 172 3.79 -9.85 2.40
N PRO A 173 3.44 -9.05 1.38
CA PRO A 173 4.23 -8.75 0.18
C PRO A 173 5.38 -7.76 0.46
N ALA A 174 6.50 -7.91 -0.25
CA ALA A 174 7.76 -7.23 0.05
C ALA A 174 7.63 -5.69 0.13
N PHE A 175 6.90 -5.04 -0.78
CA PHE A 175 6.70 -3.59 -0.76
C PHE A 175 6.03 -3.06 0.53
N LEU A 176 5.14 -3.83 1.17
CA LEU A 176 4.56 -3.45 2.47
C LEU A 176 5.49 -3.84 3.61
N GLY A 177 6.01 -5.06 3.58
CA GLY A 177 6.85 -5.58 4.67
C GLY A 177 8.15 -4.81 4.87
N TYR A 178 8.79 -4.40 3.77
CA TYR A 178 9.98 -3.54 3.81
C TYR A 178 9.68 -2.20 4.50
N ASN A 179 8.63 -1.50 4.07
CA ASN A 179 8.26 -0.21 4.63
C ASN A 179 7.80 -0.31 6.09
N ALA A 180 7.06 -1.37 6.44
CA ALA A 180 6.64 -1.62 7.81
C ALA A 180 7.82 -1.94 8.74
N GLY A 181 8.83 -2.65 8.24
CA GLY A 181 10.04 -3.02 8.97
C GLY A 181 11.17 -1.99 8.95
N LEU A 182 10.99 -0.86 8.26
CA LEU A 182 12.04 0.13 8.04
C LEU A 182 12.55 0.71 9.37
N THR A 183 13.86 0.59 9.63
CA THR A 183 14.51 1.20 10.80
C THR A 183 15.33 2.44 10.43
N ARG A 184 15.84 2.49 9.20
CA ARG A 184 16.60 3.62 8.63
C ARG A 184 16.23 3.78 7.16
N GLY A 185 16.18 5.02 6.69
CA GLY A 185 15.89 5.31 5.29
C GLY A 185 16.06 6.79 4.95
N SER A 186 15.77 7.13 3.70
CA SER A 186 15.78 8.50 3.18
C SER A 186 14.50 9.25 3.59
N ASN A 187 14.49 10.58 3.42
CA ASN A 187 13.30 11.39 3.71
C ASN A 187 12.05 10.89 2.95
N PRO A 188 12.12 10.53 1.64
CA PRO A 188 10.97 9.94 0.93
C PRO A 188 10.45 8.62 1.53
N THR A 189 11.33 7.77 2.07
CA THR A 189 10.89 6.50 2.69
C THR A 189 10.14 6.70 4.00
N LEU A 190 10.22 7.88 4.62
CA LEU A 190 9.48 8.18 5.84
C LEU A 190 7.96 8.13 5.59
N GLU A 191 7.51 8.68 4.46
CA GLU A 191 6.09 8.68 4.09
C GLU A 191 5.57 7.26 3.88
N THR A 192 6.29 6.44 3.11
CA THR A 192 5.91 5.05 2.85
C THR A 192 5.97 4.18 4.11
N ALA A 193 6.94 4.44 5.00
CA ALA A 193 7.10 3.74 6.26
C ALA A 193 5.96 4.05 7.26
N ILE A 194 5.53 5.31 7.34
CA ILE A 194 4.36 5.71 8.13
C ILE A 194 3.11 5.07 7.53
N ALA A 195 2.90 5.21 6.22
CA ALA A 195 1.73 4.66 5.52
C ALA A 195 1.58 3.16 5.74
N ALA A 196 2.66 2.37 5.60
CA ALA A 196 2.64 0.92 5.79
C ALA A 196 2.24 0.51 7.22
N ARG A 197 2.70 1.24 8.24
CA ARG A 197 2.34 0.98 9.63
C ARG A 197 0.90 1.39 9.95
N LEU A 198 0.44 2.52 9.39
CA LEU A 198 -0.95 2.93 9.51
C LEU A 198 -1.90 1.92 8.86
N TYR A 199 -1.53 1.41 7.69
CA TYR A 199 -2.24 0.34 6.99
C TYR A 199 -2.26 -0.96 7.81
N SER A 200 -1.14 -1.31 8.44
CA SER A 200 -1.03 -2.49 9.30
C SER A 200 -1.60 -2.29 10.71
N LYS A 201 -2.08 -1.08 11.03
CA LYS A 201 -2.57 -0.65 12.36
C LYS A 201 -1.55 -0.82 13.50
N ASP A 202 -0.26 -0.86 13.18
CA ASP A 202 0.82 -0.87 14.18
C ASP A 202 1.12 0.55 14.64
N LEU A 203 0.28 1.05 15.54
CA LEU A 203 0.44 2.41 16.07
C LEU A 203 1.62 2.52 17.05
N SER A 204 2.03 1.43 17.68
CA SER A 204 3.13 1.44 18.67
C SER A 204 4.44 1.93 18.07
N THR A 205 4.73 1.53 16.83
CA THR A 205 5.99 1.86 16.15
C THR A 205 5.89 3.12 15.28
N CYS A 206 4.71 3.72 15.15
CA CYS A 206 4.49 4.94 14.36
C CYS A 206 4.96 6.23 15.05
N TYR A 207 4.96 6.26 16.39
CA TYR A 207 5.14 7.51 17.13
C TYR A 207 6.43 8.26 16.75
N ASP A 208 7.56 7.57 16.76
CA ASP A 208 8.87 8.16 16.47
C ASP A 208 8.95 8.67 15.03
N LEU A 209 8.31 7.97 14.09
CA LEU A 209 8.26 8.38 12.68
C LEU A 209 7.43 9.64 12.49
N ILE A 210 6.28 9.75 13.18
CA ILE A 210 5.44 10.95 13.12
C ILE A 210 6.19 12.15 13.73
N GLN A 211 6.99 11.94 14.77
CA GLN A 211 7.86 12.98 15.33
C GLN A 211 8.90 13.46 14.32
N SER A 212 9.62 12.53 13.67
CA SER A 212 10.57 12.87 12.60
C SER A 212 9.89 13.58 11.44
N TYR A 213 8.70 13.14 11.04
CA TYR A 213 7.93 13.78 9.97
C TYR A 213 7.56 15.21 10.35
N LYS A 214 7.05 15.43 11.57
CA LYS A 214 6.73 16.78 12.06
C LYS A 214 7.93 17.72 12.01
N GLN A 215 9.12 17.24 12.38
CA GLN A 215 10.35 18.04 12.37
C GLN A 215 10.73 18.44 10.94
N LEU A 216 10.61 17.52 9.97
CA LEU A 216 10.91 17.78 8.56
C LEU A 216 9.89 18.73 7.90
N HIS A 217 8.63 18.68 8.33
CA HIS A 217 7.52 19.45 7.76
C HIS A 217 7.13 20.67 8.60
N ASN A 218 8.08 21.25 9.36
CA ASN A 218 7.90 22.49 10.12
C ASN A 218 6.67 22.51 11.06
N GLY A 219 6.32 21.37 11.64
CA GLY A 219 5.18 21.27 12.56
C GLY A 219 3.84 20.88 11.89
N VAL A 220 3.76 20.88 10.57
CA VAL A 220 2.53 20.56 9.83
C VAL A 220 2.36 19.05 9.73
N LEU A 221 1.18 18.55 10.12
CA LEU A 221 0.82 17.15 10.05
C LEU A 221 -0.48 16.95 9.25
N PRO A 222 -0.50 16.03 8.27
CA PRO A 222 -1.73 15.60 7.61
C PRO A 222 -2.79 15.15 8.59
N GLN A 223 -4.07 15.34 8.22
CA GLN A 223 -5.20 14.97 9.07
C GLN A 223 -5.16 13.51 9.56
N PRO A 224 -4.83 12.50 8.72
CA PRO A 224 -4.71 11.13 9.20
C PRO A 224 -3.70 10.96 10.33
N LEU A 225 -2.55 11.65 10.29
CA LEU A 225 -1.54 11.58 11.35
C LEU A 225 -2.02 12.25 12.64
N GLN A 226 -2.74 13.36 12.54
CA GLN A 226 -3.36 14.00 13.70
C GLN A 226 -4.33 13.05 14.39
N GLN A 227 -5.17 12.36 13.61
CA GLN A 227 -6.14 11.39 14.12
C GLN A 227 -5.46 10.19 14.78
N VAL A 228 -4.36 9.68 14.21
CA VAL A 228 -3.53 8.64 14.82
C VAL A 228 -3.04 9.06 16.20
N LEU A 229 -2.45 10.25 16.32
CA LEU A 229 -1.95 10.76 17.60
C LEU A 229 -3.06 10.83 18.66
N THR A 230 -4.26 11.27 18.28
CA THR A 230 -5.43 11.30 19.17
C THR A 230 -5.86 9.90 19.63
N ILE A 231 -5.86 8.89 18.75
CA ILE A 231 -6.12 7.49 19.15
C ILE A 231 -5.05 7.01 20.14
N MET A 232 -3.78 7.29 19.86
CA MET A 232 -2.67 6.84 20.70
C MET A 232 -2.68 7.52 22.08
N ALA A 233 -3.07 8.79 22.14
CA ALA A 233 -3.18 9.56 23.39
C ALA A 233 -4.20 8.97 24.37
N GLN A 234 -5.26 8.30 23.88
CA GLN A 234 -6.23 7.60 24.74
C GLN A 234 -5.60 6.48 25.58
N LYS A 235 -4.52 5.87 25.08
CA LYS A 235 -3.81 4.77 25.76
C LYS A 235 -2.52 5.23 26.44
N ASN A 236 -1.91 6.32 25.96
CA ASN A 236 -0.64 6.82 26.47
C ASN A 236 -0.68 8.35 26.71
N PRO A 237 -0.79 8.78 27.98
CA PRO A 237 -0.81 10.20 28.35
C PRO A 237 0.43 11.01 27.94
N ILE A 238 1.57 10.34 27.68
CA ILE A 238 2.80 11.03 27.22
C ILE A 238 2.57 11.68 25.85
N ILE A 239 1.75 11.07 24.99
CA ILE A 239 1.47 11.58 23.64
C ILE A 239 0.62 12.85 23.73
N GLN A 240 -0.34 12.89 24.65
CA GLN A 240 -1.11 14.11 24.95
C GLN A 240 -0.19 15.27 25.34
N GLN A 241 0.82 15.01 26.16
CA GLN A 241 1.78 16.02 26.60
C GLN A 241 2.68 16.51 25.46
N ALA A 242 3.05 15.62 24.53
CA ALA A 242 3.88 15.96 23.38
C ALA A 242 3.12 16.70 22.26
N PHE A 243 1.81 16.49 22.14
CA PHE A 243 0.97 17.06 21.08
C PHE A 243 -0.38 17.62 21.61
N PRO A 244 -0.36 18.51 22.61
CA PRO A 244 -1.60 18.94 23.27
C PRO A 244 -2.57 19.63 22.29
N ASP A 245 -2.07 20.53 21.44
CA ASP A 245 -2.92 21.29 20.50
C ASP A 245 -3.61 20.39 19.47
N ILE A 246 -2.88 19.40 18.95
CA ILE A 246 -3.40 18.46 17.96
C ILE A 246 -4.42 17.52 18.59
N VAL A 247 -4.11 16.95 19.75
CA VAL A 247 -5.04 16.01 20.37
C VAL A 247 -6.31 16.72 20.83
N ASN A 248 -6.19 17.90 21.44
CA ASN A 248 -7.34 18.70 21.87
C ASN A 248 -8.24 19.11 20.69
N SER A 249 -7.64 19.51 19.55
CA SER A 249 -8.43 19.89 18.36
C SER A 249 -9.19 18.71 17.73
N GLN A 250 -8.65 17.50 17.80
CA GLN A 250 -9.26 16.30 17.23
C GLN A 250 -10.16 15.52 18.21
N GLU A 251 -10.13 15.84 19.51
CA GLU A 251 -10.88 15.11 20.53
C GLU A 251 -12.39 15.14 20.29
N MET A 252 -12.94 16.30 19.91
CA MET A 252 -14.37 16.43 19.60
C MET A 252 -14.76 15.57 18.38
N THR A 253 -13.90 15.49 17.36
CA THR A 253 -14.09 14.66 16.18
C THR A 253 -14.07 13.17 16.56
N LEU A 254 -13.14 12.75 17.42
CA LEU A 254 -13.09 11.38 17.93
C LEU A 254 -14.35 11.02 18.74
N GLN A 255 -14.82 11.92 19.60
CA GLN A 255 -16.06 11.69 20.37
C GLN A 255 -17.29 11.62 19.46
N SER A 256 -17.33 12.42 18.40
CA SER A 256 -18.38 12.36 17.38
C SER A 256 -18.37 11.01 16.65
N PHE A 257 -17.19 10.49 16.32
CA PHE A 257 -17.05 9.16 15.73
C PHE A 257 -17.58 8.06 16.66
N PHE A 258 -17.18 8.08 17.94
CA PHE A 258 -17.67 7.10 18.91
C PHE A 258 -19.18 7.21 19.14
N THR A 259 -19.73 8.42 19.15
CA THR A 259 -21.17 8.64 19.28
C THR A 259 -21.93 8.02 18.11
N ALA A 260 -21.42 8.17 16.89
CA ALA A 260 -21.99 7.55 15.71
C ALA A 260 -21.86 6.01 15.70
N ALA A 261 -20.73 5.48 16.18
CA ALA A 261 -20.47 4.04 16.23
C ALA A 261 -21.20 3.31 17.39
N LYS A 262 -21.49 4.01 18.49
CA LYS A 262 -22.02 3.44 19.74
C LYS A 262 -23.31 2.61 19.57
N PRO A 263 -24.35 3.07 18.83
CA PRO A 263 -25.58 2.29 18.66
C PRO A 263 -25.32 0.91 18.05
N ILE A 264 -24.38 0.83 17.09
CA ILE A 264 -24.02 -0.41 16.39
C ILE A 264 -23.26 -1.36 17.33
N ILE A 265 -22.36 -0.80 18.16
CA ILE A 265 -21.60 -1.57 19.16
C ILE A 265 -22.52 -2.12 20.24
N ASP A 266 -23.45 -1.31 20.76
CA ASP A 266 -24.39 -1.70 21.79
C ASP A 266 -25.36 -2.80 21.28
N GLU A 267 -25.86 -2.65 20.05
CA GLU A 267 -26.69 -3.66 19.38
C GLU A 267 -25.94 -4.98 19.20
N ARG A 268 -24.67 -4.93 18.77
CA ARG A 268 -23.79 -6.11 18.66
C ARG A 268 -23.62 -6.80 20.01
N ALA A 269 -23.37 -6.03 21.08
CA ALA A 269 -23.16 -6.57 22.42
C ALA A 269 -24.42 -7.30 22.93
N GLN A 270 -25.60 -6.71 22.71
CA GLN A 270 -26.88 -7.33 23.04
C GLN A 270 -27.14 -8.60 22.22
N ALA A 271 -26.92 -8.56 20.90
CA ALA A 271 -27.12 -9.72 20.01
C ALA A 271 -26.16 -10.88 20.31
N SER A 272 -24.94 -10.56 20.78
CA SER A 272 -23.89 -11.53 21.11
C SER A 272 -24.01 -12.13 22.51
N ALA A 273 -24.89 -11.58 23.36
CA ALA A 273 -25.06 -12.03 24.75
C ALA A 273 -25.58 -13.48 24.79
N GLY A 274 -24.91 -14.33 25.57
CA GLY A 274 -25.27 -15.74 25.72
C GLY A 274 -25.05 -16.63 24.49
N LYS A 275 -24.42 -16.12 23.43
CA LYS A 275 -24.10 -16.88 22.21
C LYS A 275 -22.78 -17.64 22.33
N SER A 276 -22.62 -18.70 21.54
CA SER A 276 -21.36 -19.43 21.41
C SER A 276 -20.29 -18.57 20.70
N ASP A 277 -19.02 -18.91 20.88
CA ASP A 277 -17.92 -18.13 20.28
C ASP A 277 -17.95 -18.12 18.75
N LYS A 278 -18.42 -19.21 18.12
CA LYS A 278 -18.63 -19.28 16.67
C LYS A 278 -19.67 -18.25 16.21
N GLU A 279 -20.78 -18.13 16.94
CA GLU A 279 -21.84 -17.19 16.59
C GLU A 279 -21.44 -15.74 16.90
N LYS A 280 -20.68 -15.50 17.98
CA LYS A 280 -20.10 -14.18 18.27
C LYS A 280 -19.17 -13.71 17.15
N ARG A 281 -18.38 -14.60 16.53
CA ARG A 281 -17.54 -14.27 15.37
C ARG A 281 -18.39 -13.89 14.17
N ARG A 282 -19.39 -14.70 13.82
CA ARG A 282 -20.32 -14.38 12.74
C ARG A 282 -21.02 -13.04 12.94
N LEU A 283 -21.52 -12.78 14.16
CA LEU A 283 -22.15 -11.50 14.50
C LEU A 283 -21.16 -10.36 14.41
N ARG A 284 -19.92 -10.51 14.87
CA ARG A 284 -18.87 -9.50 14.68
C ARG A 284 -18.74 -9.12 13.21
N ASP A 285 -18.64 -10.08 12.31
CA ASP A 285 -18.40 -9.81 10.89
C ASP A 285 -19.63 -9.09 10.26
N VAL A 286 -20.85 -9.49 10.63
CA VAL A 286 -22.10 -8.81 10.22
C VAL A 286 -22.15 -7.37 10.73
N TYR A 287 -21.85 -7.14 12.01
CA TYR A 287 -21.88 -5.81 12.60
C TYR A 287 -20.71 -4.93 12.12
N ASN A 288 -19.56 -5.52 11.78
CA ASN A 288 -18.46 -4.81 11.13
C ASN A 288 -18.89 -4.31 9.74
N ALA A 289 -19.54 -5.15 8.93
CA ALA A 289 -20.09 -4.75 7.64
C ALA A 289 -21.15 -3.64 7.77
N LYS A 290 -22.07 -3.78 8.75
CA LYS A 290 -23.06 -2.74 9.09
C LYS A 290 -22.40 -1.43 9.49
N MET A 291 -21.34 -1.48 10.29
CA MET A 291 -20.59 -0.30 10.71
C MET A 291 -19.90 0.39 9.53
N ARG A 292 -19.27 -0.37 8.63
CA ARG A 292 -18.70 0.17 7.39
C ARG A 292 -19.77 0.89 6.57
N GLU A 293 -20.89 0.23 6.29
CA GLU A 293 -21.96 0.80 5.47
C GLU A 293 -22.55 2.09 6.06
N GLN A 294 -22.85 2.10 7.36
CA GLN A 294 -23.52 3.24 8.01
C GLN A 294 -22.60 4.44 8.22
N LEU A 295 -21.30 4.20 8.49
CA LEU A 295 -20.36 5.30 8.78
C LEU A 295 -19.62 5.80 7.53
N LYS A 296 -19.65 5.07 6.41
CA LYS A 296 -18.89 5.42 5.20
C LYS A 296 -19.20 6.82 4.67
N ALA A 297 -20.46 7.23 4.63
CA ALA A 297 -20.85 8.51 4.03
C ALA A 297 -20.22 9.72 4.74
N ASP A 298 -20.09 9.65 6.07
CA ASP A 298 -19.64 10.77 6.89
C ASP A 298 -18.16 10.67 7.28
N TRP A 299 -17.57 9.47 7.23
CA TRP A 299 -16.26 9.19 7.82
C TRP A 299 -15.21 8.61 6.86
N LEU A 300 -15.56 8.24 5.63
CA LEU A 300 -14.57 7.85 4.63
C LEU A 300 -13.56 9.00 4.40
N GLY A 301 -12.28 8.68 4.18
CA GLY A 301 -11.17 9.65 4.18
C GLY A 301 -10.50 9.82 5.55
N THR A 302 -11.17 9.45 6.64
CA THR A 302 -10.58 9.56 7.98
C THR A 302 -9.85 8.27 8.40
N TYR A 303 -8.76 8.44 9.15
CA TYR A 303 -8.10 7.34 9.82
C TYR A 303 -8.97 6.69 10.92
N TYR A 304 -9.90 7.43 11.53
CA TYR A 304 -10.85 6.83 12.49
C TYR A 304 -11.71 5.75 11.83
N TYR A 305 -12.29 6.05 10.67
CA TYR A 305 -13.05 5.07 9.90
C TYR A 305 -12.17 3.89 9.49
N TYR A 306 -10.97 4.14 8.97
CA TYR A 306 -10.05 3.07 8.60
C TYR A 306 -9.69 2.17 9.79
N TYR A 307 -9.28 2.77 10.90
CA TYR A 307 -8.79 2.05 12.07
C TYR A 307 -9.87 1.20 12.74
N TYR A 308 -11.10 1.71 12.84
CA TYR A 308 -12.19 1.00 13.53
C TYR A 308 -13.07 0.14 12.62
N CYS A 309 -13.20 0.46 11.33
CA CYS A 309 -14.18 -0.19 10.45
C CYS A 309 -13.54 -1.06 9.35
N GLU A 310 -12.39 -0.65 8.80
CA GLU A 310 -11.76 -1.27 7.63
C GLU A 310 -10.63 -2.24 8.00
N ASN A 311 -10.21 -3.13 7.09
CA ASN A 311 -9.04 -4.02 7.26
C ASN A 311 -9.00 -4.76 8.63
N ASN A 312 -10.16 -5.19 9.13
CA ASN A 312 -10.35 -5.81 10.45
C ASN A 312 -10.52 -7.34 10.40
N ASP A 313 -10.74 -7.89 9.20
CA ASP A 313 -11.06 -9.30 9.03
C ASP A 313 -9.79 -10.14 8.85
N GLN A 314 -9.54 -11.04 9.81
CA GLN A 314 -8.40 -11.97 9.76
C GLN A 314 -8.44 -12.88 8.52
N ASP A 315 -9.62 -13.12 7.93
CA ASP A 315 -9.77 -13.95 6.74
C ASP A 315 -9.35 -13.22 5.45
N GLN A 316 -9.20 -11.89 5.48
CA GLN A 316 -8.57 -11.14 4.38
C GLN A 316 -7.04 -11.26 4.35
N ILE A 317 -6.45 -11.77 5.44
CA ILE A 317 -4.99 -11.95 5.66
C ILE A 317 -4.57 -13.42 5.53
N ARG A 318 -5.51 -14.37 5.70
CA ARG A 318 -5.19 -15.80 5.62
C ARG A 318 -5.17 -16.25 4.16
N PRO A 319 -4.04 -16.77 3.62
CA PRO A 319 -4.14 -17.64 2.46
C PRO A 319 -5.09 -18.78 2.81
N ALA A 320 -5.96 -19.15 1.86
CA ALA A 320 -6.87 -20.27 2.03
C ALA A 320 -6.09 -21.44 2.60
N THR A 321 -6.49 -21.89 3.78
CA THR A 321 -5.89 -23.05 4.44
C THR A 321 -5.97 -24.19 3.42
N LYS A 322 -4.81 -24.73 3.01
CA LYS A 322 -4.77 -26.00 2.31
C LYS A 322 -5.58 -26.97 3.17
N ASN A 323 -6.67 -27.50 2.63
CA ASN A 323 -7.32 -28.65 3.22
C ASN A 323 -6.26 -29.74 3.35
N GLU A 324 -5.77 -29.95 4.57
CA GLU A 324 -5.10 -31.18 4.97
C GLU A 324 -6.16 -32.30 4.94
N ASN A 325 -6.44 -32.79 3.74
CA ASN A 325 -7.09 -34.07 3.49
C ASN A 325 -6.46 -34.67 2.23
N GLY A 326 -5.13 -34.73 2.23
CA GLY A 326 -4.34 -35.61 1.38
C GLY A 326 -3.83 -36.76 2.25
N GLY A 327 -4.75 -37.61 2.72
CA GLY A 327 -4.39 -38.89 3.30
C GLY A 327 -3.72 -39.72 2.21
N VAL A 328 -2.41 -39.92 2.35
CA VAL A 328 -1.65 -40.88 1.55
C VAL A 328 -1.90 -42.26 2.16
N ASN A 329 -2.53 -43.13 1.39
CA ASN A 329 -2.19 -44.55 1.32
C ASN A 329 -1.84 -44.85 -0.13
#